data_AF-A0A6B3BCP5-F1
#
_entry.id   AF-A0A6B3BCP5-F1
#
_cell.length_a   1.000
_cell.length_b   1.000
_cell.length_c   1.000
_cell.angle_alpha   90.00
_cell.angle_beta   90.00
_cell.angle_gamma   90.00
#
_symmetry.space_group_name_H-M   'P 1'
#
loop_
_entity.id
_entity.type
_entity.pdbx_description
1 polymer ?
#
loop_
_entity_poly.entity_id
_entity_poly.type
_entity_poly.pdbx_seq_one_letter_code
_entity_poly.pdbx_strand_id
1 'polypeptide(L)'
;MSDEPIRITRGQGGEVDVEGPVDGFAASVLQRAGFDTYPTLRGVWIRLPFDLGRTWENEHATWAAEMLAAARYSVDLDPGLRAVPPAASAPVAPRRTKTAMTAQSAPAGTPRRRQR
;
A
#
# COMPACT_ATOMS: atom_id res chain seq x y z
N MET A 1 13.59 -26.74 -9.92
CA MET A 1 12.92 -25.42 -9.94
C MET A 1 14.03 -24.41 -9.86
N SER A 2 14.12 -23.48 -10.80
CA SER A 2 15.20 -22.48 -10.80
C SER A 2 15.03 -21.62 -9.54
N ASP A 3 15.87 -21.87 -8.54
CA ASP A 3 15.93 -21.11 -7.27
C ASP A 3 16.62 -19.75 -7.49
N GLU A 4 16.39 -19.15 -8.66
CA GLU A 4 16.98 -17.86 -8.98
C GLU A 4 16.07 -16.77 -8.41
N PRO A 5 16.58 -15.91 -7.52
CA PRO A 5 15.75 -14.91 -6.87
C PRO A 5 15.28 -13.86 -7.86
N ILE A 6 14.07 -13.33 -7.62
CA ILE A 6 13.60 -12.11 -8.27
C ILE A 6 14.36 -10.95 -7.66
N ARG A 7 15.10 -10.20 -8.46
CA ARG A 7 15.90 -9.06 -8.00
C ARG A 7 15.17 -7.77 -8.32
N ILE A 8 15.03 -6.89 -7.34
CA ILE A 8 14.50 -5.55 -7.49
C ILE A 8 15.64 -4.58 -7.17
N THR A 9 16.17 -3.92 -8.20
CA THR A 9 17.38 -3.09 -8.12
C THR A 9 17.12 -1.70 -8.63
N ARG A 10 17.88 -0.72 -8.10
CA ARG A 10 17.85 0.65 -8.61
C ARG A 10 18.97 0.83 -9.63
N GLY A 11 18.60 1.11 -10.87
CA GLY A 11 19.51 1.45 -11.94
C GLY A 11 20.21 2.79 -11.72
N GLN A 12 21.29 3.03 -12.49
CA GLN A 12 22.07 4.28 -12.41
C GLN A 12 21.24 5.53 -12.76
N GLY A 13 20.20 5.39 -13.58
CA GLY A 13 19.25 6.45 -13.90
C GLY A 13 18.24 6.75 -12.80
N GLY A 14 18.27 6.02 -11.67
CA GLY A 14 17.26 6.10 -10.62
C GLY A 14 16.01 5.27 -10.88
N GLU A 15 15.90 4.66 -12.07
CA GLU A 15 14.86 3.68 -12.40
C GLU A 15 14.97 2.43 -11.52
N VAL A 16 13.83 1.80 -11.25
CA VAL A 16 13.77 0.57 -10.46
C VAL A 16 13.33 -0.57 -11.36
N ASP A 17 14.24 -1.51 -11.57
CA ASP A 17 14.08 -2.62 -12.48
C ASP A 17 13.88 -3.95 -11.73
N VAL A 18 13.23 -4.89 -12.41
CA VAL A 18 13.08 -6.26 -11.93
C VAL A 18 13.80 -7.21 -12.87
N GLU A 19 14.66 -8.04 -12.30
CA GLU A 19 15.38 -9.11 -12.98
C GLU A 19 15.04 -10.47 -12.37
N GLY A 20 15.29 -11.53 -13.13
CA GLY A 20 15.08 -12.92 -12.70
C GLY A 20 13.79 -13.55 -13.24
N PRO A 21 13.46 -14.76 -12.79
CA PRO A 21 12.32 -15.51 -13.30
C PRO A 21 11.00 -14.95 -12.74
N VAL A 22 10.22 -14.28 -13.60
CA VAL A 22 8.89 -13.75 -13.25
C VAL A 22 7.81 -14.58 -13.94
N ASP A 23 7.03 -15.32 -13.15
CA ASP A 23 5.85 -16.05 -13.63
C ASP A 23 4.60 -15.15 -13.69
N GLY A 24 3.46 -15.70 -14.12
CA GLY A 24 2.22 -14.92 -14.26
C GLY A 24 1.68 -14.37 -12.93
N PHE A 25 1.93 -15.04 -11.80
CA PHE A 25 1.49 -14.57 -10.50
C PHE A 25 2.39 -13.43 -10.01
N ALA A 26 3.71 -13.62 -10.07
CA ALA A 26 4.69 -12.59 -9.75
C ALA A 26 4.49 -11.34 -10.62
N ALA A 27 4.24 -11.50 -11.92
CA ALA A 27 3.91 -10.39 -12.82
C ALA A 27 2.65 -9.64 -12.37
N SER A 28 1.62 -10.35 -11.90
CA SER A 28 0.39 -9.73 -11.40
C SER A 28 0.62 -8.94 -10.11
N VAL A 29 1.52 -9.42 -9.23
CA VAL A 29 1.94 -8.69 -8.02
C VAL A 29 2.70 -7.43 -8.40
N LEU A 30 3.66 -7.52 -9.33
CA LEU A 30 4.46 -6.39 -9.81
C LEU A 30 3.58 -5.32 -10.49
N GLN A 31 2.62 -5.73 -11.33
CA GLN A 31 1.65 -4.82 -11.93
C GLN A 31 0.82 -4.08 -10.87
N ARG A 32 0.39 -4.78 -9.81
CA ARG A 32 -0.34 -4.16 -8.71
C ARG A 32 0.54 -3.21 -7.87
N ALA A 33 1.84 -3.46 -7.83
CA ALA A 33 2.83 -2.55 -7.25
C ALA A 33 3.11 -1.33 -8.14
N GLY A 34 2.56 -1.26 -9.35
CA GLY A 34 2.77 -0.16 -10.28
C GLY A 34 3.98 -0.33 -11.20
N PHE A 35 4.53 -1.54 -11.34
CA PHE A 35 5.55 -1.82 -12.34
C PHE A 35 4.91 -1.99 -13.72
N ASP A 36 5.53 -1.38 -14.73
CA ASP A 36 5.20 -1.56 -16.14
C ASP A 36 6.01 -2.72 -16.72
N THR A 37 5.39 -3.48 -17.62
CA THR A 37 6.03 -4.62 -18.30
C THR A 37 6.18 -4.30 -19.78
N TYR A 38 7.41 -4.26 -20.24
CA TYR A 38 7.76 -4.00 -21.64
C TYR A 38 8.26 -5.29 -22.29
N PRO A 39 7.64 -5.75 -23.39
CA PRO A 39 8.17 -6.87 -24.15
C PRO A 39 9.49 -6.45 -24.83
N THR A 40 10.50 -7.30 -24.77
CA THR A 40 11.80 -7.09 -25.40
C THR A 40 12.19 -8.29 -26.26
N LEU A 41 13.24 -8.14 -27.08
CA LEU A 41 13.76 -9.23 -27.91
C LEU A 41 14.29 -10.42 -27.10
N ARG A 42 14.62 -10.23 -25.81
CA ARG A 42 15.21 -11.25 -24.93
C ARG A 42 14.28 -11.69 -23.79
N GLY A 43 13.02 -11.26 -23.79
CA GLY A 43 12.07 -11.57 -22.73
C GLY A 43 11.25 -10.35 -22.35
N VAL A 44 11.07 -10.12 -21.06
CA VAL A 44 10.35 -8.97 -20.53
C VAL A 44 11.28 -8.07 -19.74
N TRP A 45 11.10 -6.77 -19.86
CA TRP A 45 11.74 -5.79 -19.03
C TRP A 45 10.67 -5.14 -18.16
N ILE A 46 10.79 -5.30 -16.86
CA ILE A 46 9.79 -4.84 -15.89
C ILE A 46 10.43 -3.74 -15.06
N ARG A 47 9.80 -2.56 -15.01
CA ARG A 47 10.33 -1.41 -14.28
C ARG A 47 9.24 -0.53 -13.69
N LEU A 48 9.53 0.16 -12.60
CA LEU A 48 8.68 1.24 -12.10
C LEU A 48 8.82 2.49 -12.98
N PRO A 49 7.77 3.31 -13.08
CA PRO A 49 7.89 4.66 -13.59
C PRO A 49 8.92 5.46 -12.78
N PHE A 50 9.81 6.14 -13.48
CA PHE A 50 10.81 7.04 -12.90
C PHE A 50 10.23 8.46 -12.78
N ASP A 51 10.88 9.32 -11.98
CA ASP A 51 10.50 10.73 -11.73
C ASP A 51 9.25 10.98 -10.88
N LEU A 52 8.66 9.93 -10.30
CA LEU A 52 7.55 10.07 -9.33
C LEU A 52 8.04 10.37 -7.91
N GLY A 53 9.35 10.33 -7.70
CA GLY A 53 10.01 10.69 -6.45
C GLY A 53 10.51 9.46 -5.69
N ARG A 54 11.69 9.60 -5.08
CA ARG A 54 12.42 8.50 -4.44
C ARG A 54 11.61 7.78 -3.36
N THR A 55 10.83 8.52 -2.59
CA THR A 55 9.97 7.92 -1.53
C THR A 55 8.91 7.00 -2.13
N TRP A 56 8.22 7.46 -3.18
CA TRP A 56 7.19 6.67 -3.86
C TRP A 56 7.78 5.40 -4.48
N GLU A 57 8.90 5.53 -5.18
CA GLU A 57 9.60 4.40 -5.79
C GLU A 57 10.04 3.37 -4.73
N ASN A 58 10.57 3.83 -3.59
CA ASN A 58 11.00 2.97 -2.50
C ASN A 58 9.81 2.26 -1.83
N GLU A 59 8.71 2.97 -1.60
CA GLU A 59 7.48 2.39 -1.03
C GLU A 59 6.91 1.30 -1.94
N HIS A 60 6.83 1.56 -3.25
CA HIS A 60 6.31 0.62 -4.22
C HIS A 60 7.23 -0.60 -4.41
N ALA A 61 8.55 -0.39 -4.47
CA ALA A 61 9.53 -1.47 -4.53
C ALA A 61 9.50 -2.34 -3.25
N THR A 62 9.39 -1.71 -2.08
CA THR A 62 9.28 -2.43 -0.80
C THR A 62 7.99 -3.23 -0.74
N TRP A 63 6.87 -2.64 -1.12
CA TRP A 63 5.58 -3.33 -1.16
C TRP A 63 5.61 -4.54 -2.10
N ALA A 64 6.20 -4.41 -3.29
CA ALA A 64 6.37 -5.52 -4.22
C ALA A 64 7.19 -6.65 -3.61
N ALA A 65 8.32 -6.32 -3.00
CA ALA A 65 9.20 -7.30 -2.36
C ALA A 65 8.50 -8.04 -1.22
N GLU A 66 7.77 -7.32 -0.37
CA GLU A 66 6.99 -7.91 0.73
C GLU A 66 5.90 -8.86 0.22
N MET A 67 5.17 -8.48 -0.83
CA MET A 67 4.12 -9.31 -1.40
C MET A 67 4.65 -10.57 -2.09
N LEU A 68 5.76 -10.44 -2.83
CA LEU A 68 6.43 -11.59 -3.44
C LEU A 68 7.01 -12.53 -2.38
N ALA A 69 7.64 -11.99 -1.33
CA ALA A 69 8.13 -12.77 -0.21
C ALA A 69 6.99 -13.48 0.55
N ALA A 70 5.86 -12.80 0.76
CA ALA A 70 4.66 -13.38 1.37
C ALA A 70 4.10 -14.55 0.53
N ALA A 71 4.21 -14.45 -0.80
CA ALA A 71 3.86 -15.51 -1.74
C ALA A 71 4.95 -16.59 -1.91
N ARG A 72 5.98 -16.60 -1.06
CA ARG A 72 7.07 -17.59 -1.03
C ARG A 72 8.05 -17.52 -2.20
N TYR A 73 8.12 -16.40 -2.90
CA TYR A 73 9.21 -16.16 -3.86
C TYR A 73 10.49 -15.76 -3.12
N SER A 74 11.64 -16.21 -3.61
CA SER A 74 12.94 -15.68 -3.21
C SER A 74 13.12 -14.30 -3.86
N VAL A 75 13.24 -13.26 -3.05
CA VAL A 75 13.36 -11.86 -3.52
C VAL A 75 14.62 -11.23 -2.93
N ASP A 76 15.38 -10.57 -3.80
CA ASP A 76 16.50 -9.71 -3.41
C ASP A 76 16.13 -8.25 -3.69
N LEU A 77 16.06 -7.43 -2.63
CA LEU A 77 15.72 -6.02 -2.72
C LEU A 77 16.94 -5.18 -2.37
N ASP A 78 17.32 -4.29 -3.29
CA ASP A 78 18.40 -3.33 -3.07
C ASP A 78 18.18 -2.56 -1.76
N PRO A 79 19.18 -2.50 -0.85
CA PRO A 79 19.06 -1.80 0.42
C PRO A 79 18.69 -0.32 0.27
N GLY A 80 19.03 0.33 -0.84
CA GLY A 80 18.63 1.71 -1.14
C GLY A 80 17.14 1.88 -1.48
N LEU A 81 16.43 0.79 -1.75
CA LEU A 81 14.99 0.77 -2.04
C LEU A 81 14.12 0.47 -0.83
N ARG A 82 14.71 0.06 0.30
CA ARG A 82 13.96 -0.18 1.52
C ARG A 82 13.35 1.13 2.00
N ALA A 83 12.03 1.23 1.92
CA ALA A 83 11.30 2.28 2.59
C ALA A 83 11.56 2.13 4.10
N VAL A 84 11.89 3.23 4.78
CA VAL A 84 11.85 3.24 6.24
C VAL A 84 10.41 2.90 6.60
N PRO A 85 10.16 1.83 7.37
CA PRO A 85 8.80 1.40 7.63
C PRO A 85 8.02 2.59 8.20
N PRO A 86 6.92 3.03 7.56
CA PRO A 86 6.04 3.97 8.23
C PRO A 86 5.63 3.27 9.51
N ALA A 87 5.95 3.88 10.67
CA ALA A 87 5.57 3.36 11.97
C ALA A 87 4.13 2.87 11.86
N ALA A 88 3.94 1.55 12.02
CA ALA A 88 2.73 0.84 11.66
C ALA A 88 1.52 1.75 11.88
N SER A 89 0.86 2.16 10.79
CA SER A 89 -0.36 2.94 10.89
C SER A 89 -1.31 2.13 11.75
N ALA A 90 -1.40 2.50 13.03
CA ALA A 90 -2.27 1.85 13.98
C ALA A 90 -3.67 1.83 13.36
N PRO A 91 -4.43 0.73 13.49
CA PRO A 91 -5.76 0.67 12.93
C PRO A 91 -6.53 1.90 13.42
N VAL A 92 -7.05 2.70 12.48
CA VAL A 92 -7.95 3.80 12.80
C VAL A 92 -9.13 3.19 13.55
N ALA A 93 -9.09 3.28 14.86
CA ALA A 93 -10.21 2.89 15.71
C ALA A 93 -11.43 3.65 15.19
N PRO A 94 -12.60 3.01 15.00
CA PRO A 94 -13.78 3.71 14.54
C PRO A 94 -14.09 4.83 15.54
N ARG A 95 -13.91 6.07 15.09
CA ARG A 95 -14.24 7.28 15.83
C ARG A 95 -15.74 7.22 16.09
N ARG A 96 -16.14 6.75 17.28
CA ARG A 96 -17.53 6.81 17.76
C ARG A 96 -18.02 8.24 17.57
N THR A 97 -18.93 8.40 16.62
CA THR A 97 -19.70 9.62 16.43
C THR A 97 -20.41 9.90 17.75
N LYS A 98 -20.03 11.00 18.40
CA LYS A 98 -20.64 11.48 19.63
C LYS A 98 -22.05 11.93 19.25
N THR A 99 -23.05 11.07 19.45
CA THR A 99 -24.46 11.45 19.32
C THR A 99 -24.71 12.62 20.27
N ALA A 100 -25.06 13.76 19.69
CA ALA A 100 -25.47 14.93 20.43
C ALA A 100 -26.72 14.59 21.23
N MET A 101 -26.60 14.52 22.55
CA MET A 101 -27.77 14.60 23.44
C MET A 101 -28.22 16.06 23.44
N THR A 102 -29.23 16.39 22.64
CA THR A 102 -30.04 17.57 22.85
C THR A 102 -30.80 17.38 24.16
N ALA A 103 -30.35 18.07 25.22
CA ALA A 103 -31.18 18.26 26.41
C ALA A 103 -32.35 19.17 26.00
N GLN A 104 -33.47 18.53 25.67
CA GLN A 104 -34.73 19.21 25.38
C GLN A 104 -35.32 19.69 26.72
N SER A 105 -35.27 21.00 26.97
CA SER A 105 -35.92 21.63 28.12
C SER A 105 -37.43 21.37 28.07
N ALA A 106 -37.99 20.84 29.16
CA ALA A 106 -39.42 20.58 29.29
C ALA A 106 -40.22 21.90 29.33
N PRO A 107 -41.42 21.98 28.71
CA PRO A 107 -42.27 23.16 28.78
C PRO A 107 -42.97 23.24 30.14
N ALA A 108 -43.00 24.43 30.72
CA ALA A 108 -43.76 24.74 31.93
C ALA A 108 -45.27 24.65 31.65
N GLY A 109 -45.91 23.59 32.16
CA GLY A 109 -47.35 23.41 32.12
C GLY A 109 -48.06 24.29 33.16
N THR A 110 -48.91 25.19 32.66
CA THR A 110 -49.86 26.05 33.36
C THR A 110 -50.75 25.29 34.36
N PRO A 111 -51.03 25.80 35.58
CA PRO A 111 -51.98 25.16 36.49
C PRO A 111 -53.41 25.35 36.01
N ARG A 112 -54.06 24.23 35.67
CA ARG A 112 -55.47 24.16 35.29
C ARG A 112 -56.35 24.16 36.54
N ARG A 113 -56.99 25.31 36.78
CA ARG A 113 -58.19 25.51 37.61
C ARG A 113 -59.23 24.39 37.39
N ARG A 114 -59.81 23.82 38.45
CA ARG A 114 -61.27 23.86 38.76
C ARG A 114 -61.71 22.86 39.86
N GLN A 115 -62.54 23.43 40.75
CA GLN A 115 -63.77 22.88 41.34
C GLN A 115 -63.67 21.68 42.30
N ARG A 116 -64.10 21.86 43.55
CA ARG A 116 -65.53 21.80 43.92
C ARG A 116 -65.79 22.49 45.26
#